data_AF-A0A0N0JKD5-F1
#
_entry.id   AF-A0A0N0JKD5-F1
#
_cell.length_a   1.000
_cell.length_b   1.000
_cell.length_c   1.000
_cell.angle_alpha   90.00
_cell.angle_beta   90.00
_cell.angle_gamma   90.00
#
_symmetry.space_group_name_H-M   'P 1'
#
loop_
_entity.id
_entity.type
_entity.pdbx_description
1 polymer ?
#
loop_
_entity_poly.entity_id
_entity_poly.type
_entity_poly.pdbx_seq_one_letter_code
_entity_poly.pdbx_strand_id
1 'polypeptide(L)'
;MMLKHLFIRAAVLLPVGLMLASCGGGSNADAGSLQPFNIVPTSITLTGPDANTCGAGYGGRVYVYGGAGPYRVNNSGGNAVGVPGSGFITVNKTLVDRPGEFFEVTLNGGCMTNIQVIVVDQLGRQSTLSVSSVKGE
;
A
#
# COMPACT_ATOMS: atom_id res chain seq x y z
N MET A 1 13.86 -80.99 42.92
CA MET A 1 13.35 -79.89 42.08
C MET A 1 13.44 -78.60 42.88
N MET A 2 14.43 -77.76 42.57
CA MET A 2 14.65 -76.43 43.15
C MET A 2 13.91 -75.40 42.31
N LEU A 3 13.09 -74.53 42.93
CA LEU A 3 12.54 -73.35 42.28
C LEU A 3 12.98 -72.10 43.04
N LYS A 4 14.08 -71.50 42.57
CA LYS A 4 14.57 -70.17 42.96
C LYS A 4 14.04 -69.17 41.94
N HIS A 5 13.18 -68.24 42.34
CA HIS A 5 12.84 -67.06 41.54
C HIS A 5 13.32 -65.81 42.28
N LEU A 6 14.45 -65.30 41.81
CA LEU A 6 14.99 -63.98 42.10
C LEU A 6 15.28 -63.37 40.73
N PHE A 7 14.68 -62.22 40.42
CA PHE A 7 15.33 -61.01 39.90
C PHE A 7 14.33 -60.11 39.16
N ILE A 8 13.95 -59.06 39.88
CA ILE A 8 13.40 -57.80 39.39
C ILE A 8 14.51 -57.08 38.61
N ARG A 9 14.24 -56.69 37.36
CA ARG A 9 14.94 -55.58 36.69
C ARG A 9 13.95 -54.80 35.83
N ALA A 10 13.51 -53.66 36.38
CA ALA A 10 12.84 -52.60 35.65
C ALA A 10 13.85 -51.94 34.70
N ALA A 11 13.53 -51.89 33.41
CA ALA A 11 14.25 -51.10 32.42
C ALA A 11 13.34 -49.94 32.00
N VAL A 12 13.70 -48.75 32.50
CA VAL A 12 13.12 -47.45 32.13
C VAL A 12 13.53 -47.15 30.68
N LEU A 13 12.54 -47.03 29.79
CA LEU A 13 12.73 -46.62 28.40
C LEU A 13 12.36 -45.14 28.24
N LEU A 14 13.35 -44.33 27.83
CA LEU A 14 13.24 -42.90 27.52
C LEU A 14 12.38 -42.64 26.27
N PRO A 15 11.60 -41.53 26.22
CA PRO A 15 10.80 -41.19 25.06
C PRO A 15 11.66 -40.58 23.93
N VAL A 16 11.47 -41.13 22.73
CA VAL A 16 12.05 -40.70 21.44
C VAL A 16 11.42 -39.37 21.02
N GLY A 17 12.27 -38.42 20.63
CA GLY A 17 11.90 -37.07 20.21
C GLY A 17 11.14 -37.02 18.88
N LEU A 18 10.11 -36.18 18.86
CA LEU A 18 9.46 -35.66 17.67
C LEU A 18 9.90 -34.20 17.51
N MET A 19 11.01 -33.98 16.82
CA MET A 19 11.41 -32.66 16.35
C MET A 19 10.44 -32.25 15.25
N LEU A 20 9.48 -31.36 15.56
CA LEU A 20 8.66 -30.66 14.57
C LEU A 20 9.53 -29.62 13.84
N ALA A 21 10.28 -30.05 12.83
CA ALA A 21 10.85 -29.13 11.85
C ALA A 21 9.77 -28.80 10.80
N SER A 22 8.74 -28.04 11.19
CA SER A 22 7.87 -27.37 10.24
C SER A 22 8.61 -26.15 9.72
N CYS A 23 9.28 -26.31 8.58
CA CYS A 23 9.82 -25.20 7.81
C CYS A 23 8.63 -24.42 7.24
N GLY A 24 8.18 -23.41 7.97
CA GLY A 24 7.20 -22.44 7.51
C GLY A 24 7.76 -21.68 6.31
N GLY A 25 7.44 -22.16 5.11
CA GLY A 25 7.65 -21.46 3.85
C GLY A 25 6.67 -20.29 3.75
N GLY A 26 6.95 -19.21 4.49
CA GLY A 26 6.29 -17.94 4.30
C GLY A 26 6.83 -17.29 3.04
N SER A 27 6.13 -17.45 1.92
CA SER A 27 6.30 -16.57 0.77
C SER A 27 6.13 -15.12 1.27
N ASN A 28 7.07 -14.26 0.90
CA ASN A 28 7.16 -12.84 1.32
C ASN A 28 5.94 -11.97 0.92
N ALA A 29 4.84 -12.57 0.50
CA ALA A 29 3.55 -11.94 0.30
C ALA A 29 2.78 -11.75 1.62
N ASP A 30 3.00 -12.60 2.64
CA ASP A 30 2.16 -12.63 3.86
C ASP A 30 2.80 -11.99 5.10
N ALA A 31 4.10 -11.67 5.09
CA ALA A 31 4.80 -11.06 6.23
C ALA A 31 4.74 -9.51 6.27
N GLY A 32 4.03 -8.92 5.30
CA GLY A 32 4.13 -7.49 5.02
C GLY A 32 5.46 -7.17 4.34
N SER A 33 5.39 -6.57 3.16
CA SER A 33 6.58 -6.18 2.40
C SER A 33 7.60 -5.46 3.30
N LEU A 34 8.80 -6.04 3.40
CA LEU A 34 10.00 -5.41 3.99
C LEU A 34 10.40 -4.14 3.24
N GLN A 35 9.90 -3.93 2.01
CA GLN A 35 10.17 -2.71 1.26
C GLN A 35 9.32 -1.55 1.78
N PRO A 36 9.94 -0.38 2.00
CA PRO A 36 9.24 0.82 2.46
C PRO A 36 8.14 1.19 1.46
N PHE A 37 6.95 1.44 1.98
CA PHE A 37 5.82 1.89 1.18
C PHE A 37 6.03 3.35 0.77
N ASN A 38 6.01 3.62 -0.53
CA ASN A 38 6.21 4.97 -1.06
C ASN A 38 5.43 5.17 -2.38
N ILE A 39 5.17 6.43 -2.71
CA ILE A 39 4.63 6.84 -4.01
C ILE A 39 5.57 7.82 -4.70
N VAL A 40 5.54 7.83 -6.03
CA VAL A 40 6.36 8.74 -6.85
C VAL A 40 5.53 9.26 -8.03
N PRO A 41 5.39 10.59 -8.21
CA PRO A 41 5.89 11.66 -7.34
C PRO A 41 5.07 11.80 -6.04
N THR A 42 5.63 12.51 -5.06
CA THR A 42 4.93 12.90 -3.81
C THR A 42 4.26 14.27 -3.91
N SER A 43 4.49 15.00 -5.01
CA SER A 43 3.79 16.25 -5.30
C SER A 43 3.49 16.42 -6.79
N ILE A 44 2.35 17.05 -7.08
CA ILE A 44 1.94 17.50 -8.41
C ILE A 44 1.54 18.97 -8.29
N THR A 45 2.05 19.81 -9.19
CA THR A 45 1.62 21.21 -9.29
C THR A 45 1.35 21.53 -10.75
N LEU A 46 0.14 22.02 -11.03
CA LEU A 46 -0.18 22.60 -12.33
C LEU A 46 -0.26 24.12 -12.19
N THR A 47 0.39 24.80 -13.12
CA THR A 47 0.37 26.26 -13.22
C THR A 47 -0.53 26.64 -14.37
N GLY A 48 -1.41 27.60 -14.16
CA GLY A 48 -2.31 28.09 -15.19
C GLY A 48 -1.60 28.94 -16.24
N PRO A 49 -2.29 29.27 -17.34
CA PRO A 49 -1.70 29.98 -18.47
C PRO A 49 -1.49 31.49 -18.23
N ASP A 50 -2.13 32.06 -17.21
CA ASP A 50 -2.11 33.50 -16.92
C ASP A 50 -2.36 33.79 -15.42
N ALA A 51 -2.18 35.05 -15.02
CA ALA A 51 -2.34 35.53 -13.65
C ALA A 51 -3.77 35.46 -13.08
N ASN A 52 -4.77 35.08 -13.86
CA ASN A 52 -6.17 34.97 -13.46
C ASN A 52 -6.68 33.51 -13.44
N THR A 53 -6.06 32.63 -14.22
CA THR A 53 -6.51 31.25 -14.44
C THR A 53 -5.62 30.27 -13.69
N CYS A 54 -6.21 29.36 -12.90
CA CYS A 54 -5.48 28.27 -12.24
C CYS A 54 -5.29 27.05 -13.15
N GLY A 55 -4.19 26.31 -12.95
CA GLY A 55 -3.84 25.12 -13.73
C GLY A 55 -4.93 24.06 -13.77
N ALA A 56 -5.16 23.51 -14.96
CA ALA A 56 -6.10 22.42 -15.18
C ALA A 56 -5.53 21.44 -16.21
N GLY A 57 -6.01 20.20 -16.19
CA GLY A 57 -5.60 19.15 -17.13
C GLY A 57 -4.83 18.02 -16.46
N TYR A 58 -4.04 17.32 -17.27
CA TYR A 58 -3.31 16.13 -16.85
C TYR A 58 -2.20 16.48 -15.84
N GLY A 59 -2.33 15.96 -14.61
CA GLY A 59 -1.36 16.17 -13.53
C GLY A 59 -0.21 15.16 -13.52
N GLY A 60 -0.40 13.99 -14.13
CA GLY A 60 0.64 12.96 -14.28
C GLY A 60 0.26 11.59 -13.76
N ARG A 61 1.23 10.67 -13.84
CA ARG A 61 1.17 9.32 -13.26
C ARG A 61 1.82 9.31 -11.89
N VAL A 62 1.16 8.67 -10.94
CA VAL A 62 1.68 8.41 -9.60
C VAL A 62 1.88 6.91 -9.46
N TYR A 63 3.14 6.50 -9.38
CA TYR A 63 3.57 5.11 -9.21
C TYR A 63 3.62 4.75 -7.73
N VAL A 64 3.27 3.51 -7.43
CA VAL A 64 3.23 2.97 -6.07
C VAL A 64 4.32 1.91 -5.92
N TYR A 65 5.19 2.04 -4.93
CA TYR A 65 6.33 1.13 -4.69
C TYR A 65 6.38 0.62 -3.26
N GLY A 66 6.94 -0.57 -3.09
CA GLY A 66 7.00 -1.25 -1.80
C GLY A 66 5.61 -1.45 -1.20
N GLY A 67 5.53 -1.65 0.12
CA GLY A 67 4.23 -1.89 0.75
C GLY A 67 3.57 -3.22 0.35
N ALA A 68 2.37 -3.50 0.87
CA ALA A 68 1.58 -4.66 0.44
C ALA A 68 0.37 -4.19 -0.37
N GLY A 69 0.30 -4.58 -1.65
CA GLY A 69 -0.87 -4.37 -2.47
C GLY A 69 -2.02 -5.32 -2.07
N PRO A 70 -3.28 -5.01 -2.43
CA PRO A 70 -3.68 -3.86 -3.25
C PRO A 70 -3.68 -2.54 -2.46
N TYR A 71 -3.46 -1.43 -3.16
CA TYR A 71 -3.41 -0.08 -2.59
C TYR A 71 -4.69 0.69 -2.91
N ARG A 72 -5.26 1.34 -1.90
CA ARG A 72 -6.45 2.18 -2.02
C ARG A 72 -6.05 3.64 -2.17
N VAL A 73 -6.55 4.31 -3.20
CA VAL A 73 -6.34 5.74 -3.42
C VAL A 73 -7.57 6.50 -2.94
N ASN A 74 -7.40 7.26 -1.86
CA ASN A 74 -8.41 8.11 -1.26
C ASN A 74 -8.12 9.58 -1.61
N ASN A 75 -9.02 10.18 -2.38
CA ASN A 75 -8.89 11.58 -2.78
C ASN A 75 -9.71 12.48 -1.84
N SER A 76 -9.04 13.35 -1.07
CA SER A 76 -9.72 14.29 -0.17
C SER A 76 -10.24 15.56 -0.88
N GLY A 77 -9.84 15.80 -2.13
CA GLY A 77 -10.14 17.00 -2.93
C GLY A 77 -11.54 17.06 -3.56
N GLY A 78 -12.49 16.28 -3.04
CA GLY A 78 -13.91 16.46 -3.31
C GLY A 78 -14.50 15.73 -4.54
N ASN A 79 -13.81 14.76 -5.15
CA ASN A 79 -14.41 14.00 -6.25
C ASN A 79 -14.63 12.52 -5.87
N ALA A 80 -15.90 12.15 -5.76
CA ALA A 80 -16.32 10.76 -5.82
C ALA A 80 -15.88 10.18 -7.17
N VAL A 81 -15.34 8.96 -7.14
CA VAL A 81 -14.91 8.22 -8.32
C VAL A 81 -16.05 8.16 -9.35
N GLY A 82 -15.81 8.64 -10.57
CA GLY A 82 -16.74 8.48 -11.69
C GLY A 82 -17.78 9.58 -11.90
N VAL A 83 -17.69 10.73 -11.20
CA VAL A 83 -18.55 11.90 -11.48
C VAL A 83 -17.71 13.06 -12.03
N PRO A 84 -17.76 13.35 -13.34
CA PRO A 84 -17.19 14.57 -13.89
C PRO A 84 -17.91 15.79 -13.31
N GLY A 85 -17.17 16.75 -12.73
CA GLY A 85 -17.71 18.08 -12.38
C GLY A 85 -17.99 18.39 -10.91
N SER A 86 -17.74 17.48 -9.95
CA SER A 86 -18.01 17.73 -8.52
C SER A 86 -16.79 18.01 -7.62
N GLY A 87 -15.57 17.92 -8.15
CA GLY A 87 -14.35 18.12 -7.35
C GLY A 87 -13.15 18.61 -8.17
N PHE A 88 -12.12 19.10 -7.49
CA PHE A 88 -10.96 19.73 -8.12
C PHE A 88 -9.93 18.71 -8.67
N ILE A 89 -9.91 17.50 -8.12
CA ILE A 89 -8.99 16.42 -8.49
C ILE A 89 -9.78 15.19 -8.93
N THR A 90 -9.44 14.62 -10.08
CA THR A 90 -9.93 13.31 -10.56
C THR A 90 -8.78 12.31 -10.60
N VAL A 91 -9.03 11.09 -10.15
CA VAL A 91 -8.12 9.94 -10.35
C VAL A 91 -8.77 8.93 -11.29
N ASN A 92 -7.98 8.33 -12.19
CA ASN A 92 -8.53 7.37 -13.16
C ASN A 92 -8.95 6.03 -12.52
N LYS A 93 -8.36 5.67 -11.38
CA LYS A 93 -8.70 4.49 -10.58
C LYS A 93 -8.39 4.72 -9.11
N THR A 94 -9.10 4.00 -8.23
CA THR A 94 -8.91 4.05 -6.77
C THR A 94 -8.31 2.79 -6.18
N LEU A 95 -8.00 1.81 -7.02
CA LEU A 95 -7.30 0.59 -6.65
C LEU A 95 -6.07 0.44 -7.54
N VAL A 96 -4.94 0.14 -6.92
CA VAL A 96 -3.70 -0.26 -7.61
C VAL A 96 -3.39 -1.66 -7.13
N ASP A 97 -3.36 -2.64 -8.03
CA ASP A 97 -3.35 -4.05 -7.60
C ASP A 97 -1.97 -4.50 -7.15
N ARG A 98 -0.91 -3.98 -7.79
CA ARG A 98 0.47 -4.44 -7.58
C ARG A 98 1.46 -3.29 -7.44
N PRO A 99 2.55 -3.49 -6.68
CA PRO A 99 3.66 -2.54 -6.66
C PRO A 99 4.26 -2.38 -8.06
N GLY A 100 4.74 -1.18 -8.36
CA GLY A 100 5.24 -0.75 -9.67
C GLY A 100 4.15 -0.27 -10.63
N GLU A 101 2.88 -0.49 -10.32
CA GLU A 101 1.77 0.09 -11.09
C GLU A 101 1.52 1.55 -10.67
N PHE A 102 0.71 2.25 -11.48
CA PHE A 102 0.40 3.66 -11.30
C PHE A 102 -1.09 3.95 -11.41
N PHE A 103 -1.51 5.09 -10.86
CA PHE A 103 -2.78 5.75 -11.17
C PHE A 103 -2.50 7.14 -11.77
N GLU A 104 -3.48 7.70 -12.46
CA GLU A 104 -3.37 9.01 -13.11
C GLU A 104 -4.19 10.04 -12.36
N VAL A 105 -3.64 11.26 -12.30
CA VAL A 105 -4.26 12.41 -11.66
C VAL A 105 -4.57 13.46 -12.73
N THR A 106 -5.79 13.98 -12.70
CA THR A 106 -6.25 15.09 -13.56
C THR A 106 -6.82 16.18 -12.65
N LEU A 107 -6.45 17.43 -12.89
CA LEU A 107 -7.01 18.58 -12.17
C LEU A 107 -8.12 19.18 -13.05
N ASN A 108 -9.30 19.38 -12.48
CA ASN A 108 -10.47 19.87 -13.22
C ASN A 108 -10.53 21.40 -13.28
N GLY A 109 -9.47 22.09 -12.84
CA GLY A 109 -9.40 23.53 -12.67
C GLY A 109 -9.71 23.97 -11.24
N GLY A 110 -9.74 25.29 -11.02
CA GLY A 110 -9.87 25.89 -9.69
C GLY A 110 -8.54 26.01 -8.94
N CYS A 111 -8.42 27.06 -8.14
CA CYS A 111 -7.20 27.31 -7.37
C CYS A 111 -7.22 26.50 -6.08
N MET A 112 -6.17 25.70 -5.88
CA MET A 112 -6.06 24.78 -4.76
C MET A 112 -4.59 24.63 -4.38
N THR A 113 -4.31 24.61 -3.08
CA THR A 113 -2.94 24.51 -2.58
C THR A 113 -2.85 23.37 -1.57
N ASN A 114 -1.93 22.45 -1.82
CA ASN A 114 -1.59 21.36 -0.90
C ASN A 114 -2.79 20.47 -0.50
N ILE A 115 -3.62 20.12 -1.49
CA ILE A 115 -4.70 19.14 -1.29
C ILE A 115 -4.09 17.74 -1.34
N GLN A 116 -4.48 16.90 -0.38
CA GLN A 116 -3.85 15.59 -0.18
C GLN A 116 -4.63 14.47 -0.86
N VAL A 117 -3.94 13.67 -1.66
CA VAL A 117 -4.43 12.36 -2.09
C VAL A 117 -3.66 11.31 -1.27
N ILE A 118 -4.40 10.50 -0.53
CA ILE A 118 -3.85 9.51 0.40
C ILE A 118 -3.88 8.15 -0.28
N VAL A 119 -2.73 7.49 -0.35
CA VAL A 119 -2.63 6.11 -0.81
C VAL A 119 -2.39 5.22 0.40
N VAL A 120 -3.21 4.18 0.56
CA VAL A 120 -3.19 3.28 1.71
C VAL A 120 -2.89 1.86 1.21
N ASP A 121 -1.90 1.20 1.79
CA ASP A 121 -1.59 -0.21 1.51
C ASP A 121 -2.53 -1.17 2.27
N GLN A 122 -2.49 -2.46 1.94
CA GLN A 122 -3.33 -3.47 2.60
C GLN A 122 -3.07 -3.58 4.12
N LEU A 123 -1.88 -3.18 4.58
CA LEU A 123 -1.51 -3.20 6.00
C LEU A 123 -1.91 -1.90 6.72
N GLY A 124 -2.55 -0.94 6.04
CA GLY A 124 -2.97 0.33 6.60
C GLY A 124 -1.88 1.41 6.66
N ARG A 125 -0.70 1.17 6.06
CA ARG A 125 0.35 2.20 5.91
C ARG A 125 -0.10 3.23 4.88
N GLN A 126 0.23 4.49 5.12
CA GLN A 126 -0.20 5.60 4.28
C GLN A 126 0.98 6.32 3.64
N SER A 127 0.76 6.82 2.43
CA SER A 127 1.65 7.72 1.72
C SER A 127 0.81 8.81 1.07
N THR A 128 1.32 10.04 1.06
CA THR A 128 0.54 11.22 0.69
C THR A 128 1.12 11.89 -0.54
N LEU A 129 0.25 12.15 -1.50
CA LEU A 129 0.51 13.01 -2.64
C LEU A 129 -0.06 14.40 -2.35
N SER A 130 0.78 15.43 -2.44
CA SER A 130 0.35 16.82 -2.38
C SER A 130 0.03 17.35 -3.77
N VAL A 131 -1.19 17.83 -3.98
CA VAL A 131 -1.66 18.36 -5.27
C VAL A 131 -1.98 19.83 -5.13
N SER A 132 -1.42 20.64 -6.03
CA SER A 132 -1.66 22.08 -6.12
C SER A 132 -2.04 22.48 -7.55
N SER A 133 -2.91 23.47 -7.65
CA SER A 133 -3.21 24.20 -8.87
C SER A 133 -3.09 25.69 -8.56
N VAL A 134 -2.13 26.34 -9.20
CA VAL A 134 -1.81 27.76 -9.01
C VAL A 134 -2.04 28.54 -10.29
N LYS A 135 -2.16 29.86 -10.15
CA LYS A 135 -2.23 30.76 -11.30
C LYS A 135 -0.88 30.86 -11.98
N GLY A 136 -0.90 31.19 -13.26
CA GLY A 136 0.30 31.54 -14.02
C GLY A 136 0.84 32.91 -13.62
N GLU A 137 1.95 33.26 -14.27
CA GLU A 137 2.49 34.62 -14.25
C GLU A 137 1.86 35.49 -15.34
#